data_AF-A0A177DEN7-F1
#
_entry.id   AF-A0A177DEN7-F1
#
_cell.length_a   1.000
_cell.length_b   1.000
_cell.length_c   1.000
_cell.angle_alpha   90.00
_cell.angle_beta   90.00
_cell.angle_gamma   90.00
#
_symmetry.space_group_name_H-M   'P 1'
#
loop_
_entity.id
_entity.type
_entity.pdbx_description
1 polymer ?
#
loop_
_entity_poly.entity_id
_entity_poly.type
_entity_poly.pdbx_seq_one_letter_code
_entity_poly.pdbx_strand_id
1 'polypeptide(L)'
;MLKSALLLASTALVAAQSSSSEPCAAAAADLRQSSSIEAQVAFDCLDSVPVDVQGNAQLIDELKQIWQFQSELVWLKKPGDDWEFGPLDIEAELDSVKDNLNSFSSEYAVQLAIQNITIRTGNFHFNYRPDILTVFDFFRQINVASISEDGKALPKLYVADDVASVAEGSSDVSEITEINGQNPYDFLKSTSWSQYIDSDGLINDMLSKGDTDNLGSFMNQRRYDGPSTDITWANGSTVSIPNGASSDYASMFAGVTDGQSFFDRFCTGSSSPLSANTKADSGSFDIALPKPKMPAGISHIIAPSAPGPVPRIPTGVYHRRNKRQTMTPTSGSYAENVVEQDSSGTVAGYFLNGDGYDDVAVLKIISFSNPSEDLSESEFCNEFQVSY
;
A
#
# COMPACT_ATOMS: atom_id res chain seq x y z
N MET A 1 -0.08 -60.73 -16.52
CA MET A 1 0.25 -59.83 -17.64
C MET A 1 0.41 -58.44 -17.07
N LEU A 2 1.65 -57.92 -17.08
CA LEU A 2 2.02 -56.56 -16.68
C LEU A 2 1.38 -55.52 -17.62
N LYS A 3 1.06 -54.33 -17.09
CA LYS A 3 1.03 -52.99 -17.73
C LYS A 3 0.24 -52.04 -16.82
N SER A 4 0.61 -50.81 -16.50
CA SER A 4 1.85 -50.04 -16.57
C SER A 4 1.60 -48.86 -15.61
N ALA A 5 2.43 -48.71 -14.58
CA ALA A 5 2.45 -47.48 -13.78
C ALA A 5 3.32 -46.46 -14.54
N LEU A 6 2.71 -45.38 -15.02
CA LEU A 6 3.45 -44.18 -15.44
C LEU A 6 3.86 -43.44 -14.15
N LEU A 7 5.07 -43.65 -13.68
CA LEU A 7 5.73 -42.68 -12.82
C LEU A 7 6.15 -41.50 -13.71
N LEU A 8 5.52 -40.35 -13.53
CA LEU A 8 6.07 -39.06 -13.94
C LEU A 8 7.24 -38.75 -13.00
N ALA A 9 8.43 -39.19 -13.40
CA ALA A 9 9.68 -38.68 -12.84
C ALA A 9 9.90 -37.29 -13.43
N SER A 10 9.51 -36.24 -12.69
CA SER A 10 9.99 -34.88 -12.93
C SER A 10 11.45 -34.82 -12.51
N THR A 11 12.35 -35.18 -13.43
CA THR A 11 13.78 -34.97 -13.26
C THR A 11 14.05 -33.46 -13.23
N ALA A 12 14.42 -32.96 -12.05
CA ALA A 12 15.08 -31.69 -11.87
C ALA A 12 16.40 -31.68 -12.67
N LEU A 13 16.35 -31.07 -13.86
CA LEU A 13 17.45 -30.41 -14.53
C LEU A 13 16.96 -28.95 -14.56
N VAL A 14 17.55 -28.00 -13.82
CA VAL A 14 18.88 -27.44 -14.07
C VAL A 14 19.48 -26.98 -12.74
N ALA A 15 20.54 -27.66 -12.28
CA ALA A 15 21.43 -27.15 -11.25
C ALA A 15 22.87 -27.49 -11.67
N ALA A 16 23.33 -26.86 -12.76
CA ALA A 16 24.74 -26.87 -13.17
C ALA A 16 24.99 -25.89 -14.33
N GLN A 17 24.89 -24.59 -14.08
CA GLN A 17 25.70 -23.55 -14.73
C GLN A 17 25.38 -22.16 -14.16
N SER A 18 25.82 -21.92 -12.94
CA SER A 18 26.17 -20.58 -12.48
C SER A 18 27.52 -20.73 -11.79
N SER A 19 28.58 -20.38 -12.51
CA SER A 19 29.75 -19.79 -11.85
C SER A 19 29.20 -18.77 -10.87
N SER A 20 29.59 -18.84 -9.59
CA SER A 20 29.17 -17.96 -8.51
C SER A 20 29.43 -16.49 -8.85
N SER A 21 28.59 -15.90 -9.70
CA SER A 21 28.57 -14.49 -9.98
C SER A 21 28.15 -13.84 -8.68
N GLU A 22 28.88 -12.79 -8.30
CA GLU A 22 28.48 -11.98 -7.18
C GLU A 22 27.02 -11.50 -7.42
N PRO A 23 26.12 -11.60 -6.42
CA PRO A 23 24.69 -11.31 -6.61
C PRO A 23 24.35 -9.93 -7.17
N CYS A 24 24.97 -8.86 -6.66
CA CYS A 24 24.77 -7.51 -7.16
C CYS A 24 25.37 -7.29 -8.55
N ALA A 25 26.45 -7.98 -8.92
CA ALA A 25 26.92 -8.00 -10.30
C ALA A 25 25.90 -8.65 -11.26
N ALA A 26 25.20 -9.70 -10.81
CA ALA A 26 24.14 -10.34 -11.60
C ALA A 26 22.94 -9.39 -11.78
N ALA A 27 22.44 -8.79 -10.70
CA ALA A 27 21.36 -7.79 -10.79
C ALA A 27 21.73 -6.62 -11.70
N ALA A 28 22.97 -6.10 -11.60
CA ALA A 28 23.46 -5.03 -12.46
C ALA A 28 23.57 -5.44 -13.93
N ALA A 29 23.86 -6.71 -14.23
CA ALA A 29 23.92 -7.22 -15.59
C ALA A 29 22.53 -7.36 -16.22
N ASP A 30 21.55 -7.80 -15.45
CA ASP A 30 20.17 -8.00 -15.91
C ASP A 30 19.45 -6.66 -16.12
N LEU A 31 19.66 -5.68 -15.22
CA LEU A 31 19.12 -4.32 -15.35
C LEU A 31 19.65 -3.55 -16.58
N ARG A 32 20.76 -3.98 -17.18
CA ARG A 32 21.26 -3.41 -18.46
C ARG A 32 20.45 -3.89 -19.66
N GLN A 33 19.74 -5.01 -19.53
CA GLN A 33 19.01 -5.65 -20.61
C GLN A 33 17.50 -5.40 -20.52
N SER A 34 16.98 -5.25 -19.31
CA SER A 34 15.55 -5.10 -19.03
C SER A 34 15.34 -4.12 -17.87
N SER A 35 14.22 -3.38 -17.89
CA SER A 35 13.79 -2.53 -16.77
C SER A 35 13.26 -3.34 -15.57
N SER A 36 13.02 -4.64 -15.78
CA SER A 36 12.54 -5.57 -14.75
C SER A 36 13.38 -6.85 -14.78
N ILE A 37 13.72 -7.35 -13.59
CA ILE A 37 14.51 -8.55 -13.35
C ILE A 37 13.73 -9.52 -12.46
N GLU A 38 14.21 -10.75 -12.31
CA GLU A 38 13.60 -11.71 -11.38
C GLU A 38 13.73 -11.22 -9.94
N ALA A 39 12.66 -11.36 -9.14
CA ALA A 39 12.66 -10.88 -7.76
C ALA A 39 13.77 -11.52 -6.91
N GLN A 40 14.09 -12.80 -7.15
CA GLN A 40 15.18 -13.49 -6.46
C GLN A 40 16.54 -12.85 -6.74
N VAL A 41 16.82 -12.45 -7.98
CA VAL A 41 18.10 -11.83 -8.35
C VAL A 41 18.27 -10.47 -7.64
N ALA A 42 17.20 -9.67 -7.57
CA ALA A 42 17.20 -8.42 -6.82
C ALA A 42 17.41 -8.66 -5.31
N PHE A 43 16.68 -9.63 -4.73
CA PHE A 43 16.82 -9.98 -3.33
C PHE A 43 18.22 -10.50 -2.98
N ASP A 44 18.79 -11.38 -3.81
CA ASP A 44 20.13 -11.94 -3.58
C ASP A 44 21.19 -10.81 -3.57
N CYS A 45 21.02 -9.76 -4.38
CA CYS A 45 21.86 -8.57 -4.29
C CYS A 45 21.66 -7.83 -2.97
N LEU A 46 20.42 -7.53 -2.58
CA LEU A 46 20.13 -6.84 -1.31
C LEU A 46 20.67 -7.62 -0.10
N ASP A 47 20.55 -8.95 -0.12
CA ASP A 47 21.04 -9.83 0.96
C ASP A 47 22.56 -10.08 0.90
N SER A 48 23.26 -9.67 -0.16
CA SER A 48 24.73 -9.68 -0.20
C SER A 48 25.37 -8.38 0.31
N VAL A 49 24.58 -7.33 0.54
CA VAL A 49 25.07 -6.02 1.01
C VAL A 49 25.56 -6.13 2.47
N PRO A 50 26.82 -5.77 2.77
CA PRO A 50 27.38 -5.91 4.10
C PRO A 50 26.76 -4.91 5.09
N VAL A 51 26.61 -5.34 6.35
CA VAL A 51 26.08 -4.51 7.43
C VAL A 51 27.06 -3.38 7.79
N ASP A 52 26.59 -2.13 7.78
CA ASP A 52 27.33 -1.01 8.36
C ASP A 52 27.08 -0.90 9.86
N VAL A 53 27.83 -1.68 10.64
CA VAL A 53 27.66 -1.75 12.10
C VAL A 53 27.81 -0.38 12.76
N GLN A 54 28.76 0.44 12.29
CA GLN A 54 29.00 1.74 12.91
C GLN A 54 27.93 2.75 12.51
N GLY A 55 27.59 2.84 11.22
CA GLY A 55 26.55 3.73 10.73
C GLY A 55 25.18 3.38 11.29
N ASN A 56 24.83 2.09 11.35
CA ASN A 56 23.56 1.64 11.92
C ASN A 56 23.44 1.89 13.41
N ALA A 57 24.54 1.72 14.17
CA ALA A 57 24.54 2.07 15.59
C ALA A 57 24.27 3.57 15.79
N GLN A 58 24.85 4.43 14.96
CA GLN A 58 24.61 5.87 14.98
C GLN A 58 23.18 6.22 14.54
N LEU A 59 22.72 5.67 13.42
CA LEU A 59 21.36 5.83 12.92
C LEU A 59 20.33 5.49 14.00
N ILE A 60 20.50 4.37 14.70
CA ILE A 60 19.59 3.97 15.77
C ILE A 60 19.58 5.00 16.91
N ASP A 61 20.74 5.53 17.31
CA ASP A 61 20.81 6.59 18.33
C ASP A 61 20.08 7.88 17.89
N GLU A 62 20.15 8.22 16.61
CA GLU A 62 19.46 9.37 16.02
C GLU A 62 17.95 9.14 15.89
N LEU A 63 17.54 7.94 15.46
CA LEU A 63 16.13 7.54 15.40
C LEU A 63 15.49 7.59 16.78
N LYS A 64 16.17 7.11 17.84
CA LYS A 64 15.66 7.23 19.22
C LYS A 64 15.37 8.67 19.60
N GLN A 65 16.24 9.62 19.23
CA GLN A 65 16.05 11.04 19.54
C GLN A 65 14.84 11.62 18.80
N ILE A 66 14.65 11.29 17.52
CA ILE A 66 13.55 11.83 16.72
C ILE A 66 12.22 11.15 17.07
N TRP A 67 12.23 9.84 17.31
CA TRP A 67 11.01 9.08 17.57
C TRP A 67 10.43 9.37 18.96
N GLN A 68 11.22 9.92 19.88
CA GLN A 68 10.73 10.44 21.18
C GLN A 68 9.67 11.54 21.06
N PHE A 69 9.56 12.21 19.90
CA PHE A 69 8.50 13.20 19.64
C PHE A 69 7.14 12.56 19.30
N GLN A 70 7.07 11.24 19.12
CA GLN A 70 5.81 10.55 18.83
C GLN A 70 4.92 10.49 20.08
N SER A 71 3.69 10.98 19.94
CA SER A 71 2.76 11.08 21.08
C SER A 71 2.26 9.73 21.62
N GLU A 72 2.32 8.68 20.80
CA GLU A 72 1.75 7.36 21.10
C GLU A 72 2.73 6.39 21.78
N LEU A 73 4.01 6.77 21.95
CA LEU A 73 5.05 5.86 22.46
C LEU A 73 4.66 5.17 23.78
N VAL A 74 4.09 5.94 24.72
CA VAL A 74 3.70 5.41 26.04
C VAL A 74 2.52 4.46 25.93
N TRP A 75 1.56 4.75 25.04
CA TRP A 75 0.40 3.91 24.83
C TRP A 75 0.79 2.59 24.14
N LEU A 76 1.64 2.64 23.11
CA LEU A 76 2.12 1.46 22.39
C LEU A 76 2.83 0.45 23.29
N LYS A 77 3.50 0.88 24.37
CA LYS A 77 4.12 -0.04 25.34
C LYS A 77 3.10 -0.90 26.11
N LYS A 78 1.89 -0.38 26.31
CA LYS A 78 0.83 -1.04 27.08
C LYS A 78 -0.56 -0.68 26.52
N PRO A 79 -0.89 -1.15 25.31
CA PRO A 79 -2.18 -0.94 24.72
C PRO A 79 -3.23 -1.82 25.44
N GLY A 80 -4.50 -1.67 25.08
CA GLY A 80 -5.54 -2.59 25.51
C GLY A 80 -5.30 -4.00 24.95
N ASP A 81 -5.85 -5.02 25.61
CA ASP A 81 -5.73 -6.43 25.18
C ASP A 81 -6.40 -6.70 23.81
N ASP A 82 -7.22 -5.78 23.35
CA ASP A 82 -7.92 -5.78 22.06
C ASP A 82 -7.07 -5.20 20.91
N TRP A 83 -5.91 -4.62 21.19
CA TRP A 83 -5.01 -4.11 20.16
C TRP A 83 -4.34 -5.25 19.39
N GLU A 84 -4.70 -5.40 18.10
CA GLU A 84 -4.32 -6.56 17.30
C GLU A 84 -2.82 -6.67 16.98
N PHE A 85 -2.06 -5.57 17.04
CA PHE A 85 -0.60 -5.60 16.84
C PHE A 85 0.20 -5.85 18.12
N GLY A 86 -0.49 -5.89 19.27
CA GLY A 86 0.11 -6.14 20.58
C GLY A 86 1.00 -4.99 21.10
N PRO A 87 1.53 -5.13 22.32
CA PRO A 87 2.44 -4.15 22.89
C PRO A 87 3.73 -4.02 22.08
N LEU A 88 4.23 -2.79 21.98
CA LEU A 88 5.43 -2.41 21.26
C LEU A 88 6.20 -1.36 22.08
N ASP A 89 7.37 -1.74 22.58
CA ASP A 89 8.34 -0.79 23.15
C ASP A 89 9.36 -0.40 22.08
N ILE A 90 9.06 0.68 21.35
CA ILE A 90 9.87 1.16 20.22
C ILE A 90 11.35 1.38 20.59
N GLU A 91 11.62 1.93 21.78
CA GLU A 91 13.01 2.19 22.20
C GLU A 91 13.74 0.89 22.53
N ALA A 92 13.07 -0.07 23.17
CA ALA A 92 13.66 -1.38 23.46
C ALA A 92 13.87 -2.22 22.20
N GLU A 93 12.98 -2.12 21.21
CA GLU A 93 13.14 -2.77 19.90
C GLU A 93 14.35 -2.19 19.15
N LEU A 94 14.52 -0.87 19.15
CA LEU A 94 15.71 -0.22 18.59
C LEU A 94 17.00 -0.66 19.30
N ASP A 95 16.99 -0.75 20.64
CA ASP A 95 18.13 -1.28 21.40
C ASP A 95 18.43 -2.75 21.04
N SER A 96 17.39 -3.57 20.88
CA SER A 96 17.53 -4.96 20.45
C SER A 96 18.16 -5.07 19.06
N VAL A 97 17.76 -4.23 18.09
CA VAL A 97 18.41 -4.19 16.78
C VAL A 97 19.89 -3.78 16.92
N LYS A 98 20.17 -2.73 17.69
CA LYS A 98 21.52 -2.20 17.88
C LYS A 98 22.47 -3.22 18.50
N ASP A 99 22.01 -3.94 19.52
CA ASP A 99 22.80 -4.95 20.23
C ASP A 99 23.12 -6.17 19.34
N ASN A 100 22.32 -6.40 18.30
CA ASN A 100 22.44 -7.56 17.40
C ASN A 100 22.98 -7.22 16.02
N LEU A 101 23.49 -6.01 15.75
CA LEU A 101 23.99 -5.59 14.42
C LEU A 101 24.97 -6.58 13.78
N ASN A 102 25.89 -7.13 14.58
CA ASN A 102 26.88 -8.12 14.09
C ASN A 102 26.30 -9.51 13.78
N SER A 103 25.03 -9.74 14.10
CA SER A 103 24.32 -11.01 13.90
C SER A 103 23.34 -10.99 12.74
N PHE A 104 23.08 -9.83 12.13
CA PHE A 104 22.28 -9.72 10.91
C PHE A 104 23.07 -10.25 9.70
N SER A 105 22.36 -10.86 8.74
CA SER A 105 22.96 -11.41 7.52
C SER A 105 23.42 -10.33 6.55
N SER A 106 22.71 -9.20 6.51
CA SER A 106 22.86 -8.16 5.50
C SER A 106 22.36 -6.80 6.00
N GLU A 107 22.80 -5.72 5.34
CA GLU A 107 22.26 -4.38 5.58
C GLU A 107 20.74 -4.33 5.35
N TYR A 108 20.26 -5.04 4.32
CA TYR A 108 18.83 -5.18 4.05
C TYR A 108 18.06 -5.73 5.26
N ALA A 109 18.59 -6.75 5.92
CA ALA A 109 17.96 -7.35 7.09
C ALA A 109 17.92 -6.38 8.30
N VAL A 110 18.98 -5.59 8.52
CA VAL A 110 19.00 -4.55 9.57
C VAL A 110 17.92 -3.51 9.29
N GLN A 111 17.91 -2.96 8.09
CA GLN A 111 16.98 -1.89 7.70
C GLN A 111 15.52 -2.34 7.70
N LEU A 112 15.25 -3.58 7.30
CA LEU A 112 13.92 -4.18 7.39
C LEU A 112 13.48 -4.35 8.85
N ALA A 113 14.38 -4.73 9.76
CA ALA A 113 14.07 -4.84 11.18
C ALA A 113 13.72 -3.47 11.80
N ILE A 114 14.44 -2.40 11.43
CA ILE A 114 14.12 -1.03 11.87
C ILE A 114 12.76 -0.59 11.30
N GLN A 115 12.52 -0.79 10.00
CA GLN A 115 11.24 -0.43 9.39
C GLN A 115 10.06 -1.22 10.01
N ASN A 116 10.25 -2.49 10.37
CA ASN A 116 9.21 -3.32 10.99
C ASN A 116 8.69 -2.72 12.31
N ILE A 117 9.52 -1.97 13.05
CA ILE A 117 9.07 -1.24 14.24
C ILE A 117 7.98 -0.23 13.86
N THR A 118 8.15 0.50 12.75
CA THR A 118 7.14 1.45 12.26
C THR A 118 5.87 0.73 11.79
N ILE A 119 6.00 -0.40 11.08
CA ILE A 119 4.88 -1.23 10.61
C ILE A 119 4.00 -1.67 11.77
N ARG A 120 4.60 -2.16 12.86
CA ARG A 120 3.90 -2.65 14.05
C ARG A 120 3.18 -1.56 14.85
N THR A 121 3.41 -0.27 14.55
CA THR A 121 2.67 0.81 15.21
C THR A 121 1.22 0.94 14.73
N GLY A 122 0.90 0.46 13.53
CA GLY A 122 -0.39 0.74 12.90
C GLY A 122 -0.66 2.22 12.65
N ASN A 123 0.37 3.08 12.70
CA ASN A 123 0.24 4.52 12.47
C ASN A 123 0.84 4.91 11.11
N PHE A 124 -0.04 5.19 10.15
CA PHE A 124 0.32 5.57 8.78
C PHE A 124 1.16 6.85 8.69
N HIS A 125 1.22 7.67 9.74
CA HIS A 125 2.05 8.88 9.78
C HIS A 125 3.42 8.63 10.41
N PHE A 126 3.64 7.48 11.03
CA PHE A 126 4.93 7.11 11.59
C PHE A 126 5.67 6.19 10.62
N ASN A 127 6.50 6.79 9.77
CA ASN A 127 7.20 6.10 8.69
C ASN A 127 8.71 6.20 8.81
N TYR A 128 9.37 5.12 8.37
CA TYR A 128 10.78 5.07 8.10
C TYR A 128 10.99 4.37 6.76
N ARG A 129 11.68 5.03 5.82
CA ARG A 129 11.99 4.51 4.49
C ARG A 129 13.50 4.42 4.35
N PRO A 130 14.10 3.26 4.66
CA PRO A 130 15.53 3.04 4.44
C PRO A 130 15.87 3.13 2.95
N ASP A 131 17.03 3.69 2.63
CA ASP A 131 17.51 3.83 1.26
C ASP A 131 17.60 2.48 0.52
N ILE A 132 18.19 1.45 1.15
CA ILE A 132 18.33 0.10 0.59
C ILE A 132 16.98 -0.54 0.21
N LEU A 133 15.91 -0.26 0.98
CA LEU A 133 14.56 -0.77 0.70
C LEU A 133 13.87 -0.03 -0.46
N THR A 134 14.45 1.07 -0.95
CA THR A 134 13.90 1.84 -2.09
C THR A 134 14.61 1.55 -3.41
N VAL A 135 15.69 0.78 -3.42
CA VAL A 135 16.46 0.54 -4.64
C VAL A 135 15.70 -0.35 -5.63
N PHE A 136 14.91 -1.30 -5.12
CA PHE A 136 14.07 -2.19 -5.91
C PHE A 136 12.60 -2.09 -5.50
N ASP A 137 11.73 -1.96 -6.50
CA ASP A 137 10.30 -2.14 -6.35
C ASP A 137 9.95 -3.59 -6.71
N PHE A 138 9.45 -4.34 -5.72
CA PHE A 138 9.05 -5.73 -5.92
C PHE A 138 7.59 -5.80 -6.38
N PHE A 139 7.28 -6.75 -7.26
CA PHE A 139 5.91 -6.92 -7.74
C PHE A 139 5.53 -8.36 -8.09
N ARG A 140 4.25 -8.66 -7.93
CA ARG A 140 3.59 -9.83 -8.54
C ARG A 140 3.08 -9.43 -9.92
N GLN A 141 3.05 -10.37 -10.87
CA GLN A 141 2.46 -10.10 -12.20
C GLN A 141 0.93 -10.23 -12.21
N ILE A 142 0.31 -10.25 -11.04
CA ILE A 142 -1.13 -10.47 -10.85
C ILE A 142 -1.61 -9.64 -9.65
N ASN A 143 -2.80 -9.07 -9.78
CA ASN A 143 -3.54 -8.42 -8.72
C ASN A 143 -4.83 -9.19 -8.40
N VAL A 144 -5.41 -8.94 -7.21
CA VAL A 144 -6.60 -9.64 -6.75
C VAL A 144 -7.70 -8.68 -6.33
N ALA A 145 -8.94 -9.10 -6.53
CA ALA A 145 -10.14 -8.38 -6.11
C ALA A 145 -10.97 -9.26 -5.18
N SER A 146 -11.58 -8.63 -4.17
CA SER A 146 -12.48 -9.28 -3.22
C SER A 146 -13.92 -9.02 -3.65
N ILE A 147 -14.67 -10.08 -3.95
CA ILE A 147 -16.03 -9.99 -4.50
C ILE A 147 -17.00 -10.81 -3.65
N SER A 148 -18.06 -10.16 -3.17
CA SER A 148 -19.21 -10.82 -2.55
C SER A 148 -20.31 -10.99 -3.60
N GLU A 149 -20.89 -12.18 -3.69
CA GLU A 149 -21.92 -12.53 -4.69
C GLU A 149 -23.21 -11.70 -4.51
N ASP A 150 -23.59 -11.42 -3.26
CA ASP A 150 -24.85 -10.75 -2.91
C ASP A 150 -24.68 -9.56 -1.96
N GLY A 151 -23.43 -9.19 -1.65
CA GLY A 151 -23.08 -8.15 -0.68
C GLY A 151 -23.30 -8.55 0.78
N LYS A 152 -23.58 -9.83 1.06
CA LYS A 152 -23.79 -10.38 2.42
C LYS A 152 -22.94 -11.61 2.69
N ALA A 153 -22.74 -12.45 1.68
CA ALA A 153 -21.84 -13.58 1.73
C ALA A 153 -20.40 -13.10 1.93
N LEU A 154 -19.60 -13.90 2.64
CA LEU A 154 -18.16 -13.64 2.76
C LEU A 154 -17.56 -13.55 1.35
N PRO A 155 -16.81 -12.48 1.05
CA PRO A 155 -16.29 -12.28 -0.28
C PRO A 155 -15.19 -13.29 -0.61
N LYS A 156 -15.14 -13.73 -1.85
CA LYS A 156 -14.09 -14.60 -2.39
C LYS A 156 -13.07 -13.75 -3.15
N LEU A 157 -11.84 -14.26 -3.27
CA LEU A 157 -10.81 -13.60 -4.08
C LEU A 157 -10.85 -14.08 -5.52
N TYR A 158 -10.72 -13.14 -6.45
CA TYR A 158 -10.61 -13.37 -7.87
C TYR A 158 -9.40 -12.60 -8.41
N VAL A 159 -8.93 -12.97 -9.60
CA VAL A 159 -8.00 -12.12 -10.35
C VAL A 159 -8.72 -10.83 -10.72
N ALA A 160 -8.10 -9.67 -10.54
CA ALA A 160 -8.82 -8.41 -10.73
C ALA A 160 -9.28 -8.20 -12.19
N ASP A 161 -8.50 -8.70 -13.16
CA ASP A 161 -8.86 -8.64 -14.58
C ASP A 161 -10.12 -9.46 -14.92
N ASP A 162 -10.49 -10.44 -14.08
CA ASP A 162 -11.67 -11.28 -14.29
C ASP A 162 -12.95 -10.67 -13.69
N VAL A 163 -12.86 -9.56 -12.92
CA VAL A 163 -14.00 -8.95 -12.21
C VAL A 163 -15.19 -8.67 -13.14
N ALA A 164 -14.92 -8.18 -14.36
CA ALA A 164 -15.95 -7.93 -15.37
C ALA A 164 -16.72 -9.21 -15.74
N SER A 165 -15.99 -10.28 -16.01
CA SER A 165 -16.55 -11.60 -16.36
C SER A 165 -17.33 -12.21 -15.20
N VAL A 166 -16.87 -12.01 -13.96
CA VAL A 166 -17.60 -12.41 -12.75
C VAL A 166 -18.93 -11.65 -12.66
N ALA A 167 -18.93 -10.34 -12.89
CA ALA A 167 -20.14 -9.52 -12.86
C ALA A 167 -21.17 -9.92 -13.94
N GLU A 168 -20.70 -10.43 -15.08
CA GLU A 168 -21.54 -10.97 -16.17
C GLU A 168 -22.06 -12.39 -15.88
N GLY A 169 -21.63 -13.02 -14.78
CA GLY A 169 -22.02 -14.38 -14.41
C GLY A 169 -21.34 -15.46 -15.25
N SER A 170 -20.13 -15.19 -15.75
CA SER A 170 -19.36 -16.18 -16.52
C SER A 170 -19.03 -17.40 -15.66
N SER A 171 -19.32 -18.60 -16.19
CA SER A 171 -18.94 -19.87 -15.57
C SER A 171 -17.46 -20.22 -15.77
N ASP A 172 -16.75 -19.47 -16.61
CA ASP A 172 -15.36 -19.75 -16.96
C ASP A 172 -14.37 -19.16 -15.93
N VAL A 173 -14.85 -18.28 -15.05
CA VAL A 173 -14.06 -17.70 -13.96
C VAL A 173 -14.32 -18.49 -12.67
N SER A 174 -13.24 -18.82 -11.98
CA SER A 174 -13.29 -19.46 -10.66
C SER A 174 -12.61 -18.56 -9.63
N GLU A 175 -13.05 -18.64 -8.37
CA GLU A 175 -12.34 -17.98 -7.28
C GLU A 175 -10.98 -18.63 -7.02
N ILE A 176 -10.09 -17.84 -6.42
CA ILE A 176 -8.84 -18.30 -5.84
C ILE A 176 -9.14 -19.00 -4.52
N THR A 177 -8.70 -20.24 -4.37
CA THR A 177 -8.86 -21.04 -3.15
C THR A 177 -7.59 -21.14 -2.34
N GLU A 178 -6.42 -21.00 -2.96
CA GLU A 178 -5.13 -20.96 -2.26
C GLU A 178 -4.14 -20.01 -2.93
N ILE A 179 -3.30 -19.38 -2.12
CA ILE A 179 -2.12 -18.62 -2.55
C ILE A 179 -0.91 -19.17 -1.79
N ASN A 180 0.11 -19.65 -2.50
CA ASN A 180 1.28 -20.33 -1.91
C ASN A 180 0.89 -21.43 -0.91
N GLY A 181 -0.17 -22.19 -1.22
CA GLY A 181 -0.70 -23.27 -0.37
C GLY A 181 -1.41 -22.80 0.91
N GLN A 182 -1.70 -21.52 1.06
CA GLN A 182 -2.40 -20.94 2.21
C GLN A 182 -3.81 -20.47 1.82
N ASN A 183 -4.69 -20.34 2.82
CA ASN A 183 -5.96 -19.64 2.62
C ASN A 183 -5.69 -18.23 2.05
N PRO A 184 -6.47 -17.75 1.07
CA PRO A 184 -6.12 -16.53 0.36
C PRO A 184 -6.08 -15.28 1.25
N TYR A 185 -7.01 -15.13 2.20
CA TYR A 185 -7.01 -13.95 3.10
C TYR A 185 -5.93 -14.05 4.17
N ASP A 186 -5.61 -15.25 4.65
CA ASP A 186 -4.47 -15.46 5.56
C ASP A 186 -3.15 -15.12 4.85
N PHE A 187 -3.02 -15.45 3.56
CA PHE A 187 -1.88 -15.05 2.74
C PHE A 187 -1.82 -13.51 2.59
N LEU A 188 -2.93 -12.85 2.27
CA LEU A 188 -2.97 -11.38 2.17
C LEU A 188 -2.55 -10.73 3.50
N LYS A 189 -3.04 -11.24 4.63
CA LYS A 189 -2.68 -10.70 5.95
C LYS A 189 -1.20 -10.92 6.27
N SER A 190 -0.67 -12.12 6.02
CA SER A 190 0.73 -12.47 6.32
C SER A 190 1.77 -11.75 5.44
N THR A 191 1.37 -11.32 4.24
CA THR A 191 2.23 -10.55 3.31
C THR A 191 1.97 -9.06 3.34
N SER A 192 0.91 -8.61 4.02
CA SER A 192 0.66 -7.18 4.20
C SER A 192 1.83 -6.51 4.93
N TRP A 193 2.22 -5.34 4.43
CA TRP A 193 3.35 -4.59 4.97
C TRP A 193 3.04 -3.09 4.84
N SER A 194 2.34 -2.54 5.82
CA SER A 194 1.96 -1.12 5.88
C SER A 194 1.55 -0.76 7.30
N GLN A 195 1.53 0.53 7.62
CA GLN A 195 1.17 1.03 8.95
C GLN A 195 -0.33 1.36 9.05
N TYR A 196 -1.24 0.50 8.57
CA TYR A 196 -2.68 0.71 8.81
C TYR A 196 -3.05 0.30 10.24
N ILE A 197 -4.03 1.01 10.81
CA ILE A 197 -4.42 0.89 12.22
C ILE A 197 -5.08 -0.43 12.59
N ASP A 198 -5.56 -1.17 11.59
CA ASP A 198 -6.20 -2.47 11.77
C ASP A 198 -6.04 -3.36 10.53
N SER A 199 -6.39 -4.63 10.69
CA SER A 199 -6.22 -5.64 9.66
C SER A 199 -7.25 -5.53 8.53
N ASP A 200 -8.37 -4.87 8.74
CA ASP A 200 -9.30 -4.55 7.64
C ASP A 200 -8.67 -3.52 6.70
N GLY A 201 -8.01 -2.50 7.25
CA GLY A 201 -7.22 -1.52 6.51
C GLY A 201 -6.07 -2.16 5.73
N LEU A 202 -5.34 -3.10 6.37
CA LEU A 202 -4.27 -3.86 5.72
C LEU A 202 -4.80 -4.71 4.56
N ILE A 203 -5.88 -5.47 4.76
CA ILE A 203 -6.47 -6.28 3.70
C ILE A 203 -6.99 -5.39 2.58
N ASN A 204 -7.64 -4.27 2.92
CA ASN A 204 -8.13 -3.32 1.94
C ASN A 204 -7.00 -2.70 1.09
N ASP A 205 -5.80 -2.49 1.64
CA ASP A 205 -4.61 -2.05 0.90
C ASP A 205 -4.10 -3.10 -0.09
N MET A 206 -4.24 -4.40 0.24
CA MET A 206 -3.79 -5.49 -0.61
C MET A 206 -4.62 -5.65 -1.89
N LEU A 207 -5.90 -5.26 -1.85
CA LEU A 207 -6.87 -5.51 -2.92
C LEU A 207 -6.86 -4.43 -4.01
N SER A 208 -7.07 -4.86 -5.24
CA SER A 208 -7.35 -3.98 -6.38
C SER A 208 -8.70 -3.28 -6.22
N LYS A 209 -8.78 -2.02 -6.63
CA LYS A 209 -9.94 -1.15 -6.48
C LYS A 209 -10.36 -0.57 -7.83
N GLY A 210 -11.60 -0.85 -8.24
CA GLY A 210 -12.14 -0.39 -9.52
C GLY A 210 -12.62 1.08 -9.53
N ASP A 211 -12.69 1.76 -8.40
CA ASP A 211 -13.10 3.17 -8.31
C ASP A 211 -11.91 4.13 -8.46
N THR A 212 -10.71 3.72 -8.01
CA THR A 212 -9.48 4.49 -8.09
C THR A 212 -8.45 3.92 -9.07
N ASP A 213 -8.78 2.83 -9.77
CA ASP A 213 -7.84 2.04 -10.60
C ASP A 213 -6.56 1.63 -9.84
N ASN A 214 -6.65 1.44 -8.51
CA ASN A 214 -5.50 1.07 -7.69
C ASN A 214 -5.31 -0.44 -7.79
N LEU A 215 -4.08 -0.88 -8.13
CA LEU A 215 -3.74 -2.28 -8.34
C LEU A 215 -3.63 -3.09 -7.03
N GLY A 216 -3.51 -2.42 -5.88
CA GLY A 216 -3.35 -3.03 -4.57
C GLY A 216 -1.92 -3.48 -4.25
N SER A 217 -1.59 -3.51 -2.96
CA SER A 217 -0.28 -3.95 -2.46
C SER A 217 -0.02 -5.45 -2.56
N PHE A 218 -1.03 -6.26 -2.93
CA PHE A 218 -0.76 -7.62 -3.36
C PHE A 218 0.09 -7.64 -4.64
N MET A 219 -0.19 -6.74 -5.59
CA MET A 219 0.62 -6.61 -6.79
C MET A 219 1.91 -5.84 -6.50
N ASN A 220 1.82 -4.68 -5.86
CA ASN A 220 2.95 -3.82 -5.56
C ASN A 220 3.50 -4.13 -4.16
N GLN A 221 4.56 -4.94 -4.11
CA GLN A 221 5.12 -5.47 -2.87
C GLN A 221 6.06 -4.44 -2.24
N ARG A 222 5.87 -4.13 -0.94
CA ARG A 222 6.76 -3.20 -0.21
C ARG A 222 8.09 -3.82 0.24
N ARG A 223 8.23 -5.13 0.09
CA ARG A 223 9.45 -5.91 0.37
C ARG A 223 9.44 -7.18 -0.47
N TYR A 224 10.56 -7.88 -0.50
CA TYR A 224 10.61 -9.21 -1.10
C TYR A 224 9.67 -10.20 -0.37
N ASP A 225 8.83 -10.89 -1.13
CA ASP A 225 7.83 -11.88 -0.67
C ASP A 225 8.04 -13.27 -1.31
N GLY A 226 9.23 -13.52 -1.88
CA GLY A 226 9.58 -14.78 -2.52
C GLY A 226 9.67 -14.68 -4.05
N PRO A 227 10.20 -15.73 -4.70
CA PRO A 227 10.58 -15.70 -6.11
C PRO A 227 9.38 -15.87 -7.06
N SER A 228 8.28 -16.44 -6.55
CA SER A 228 7.06 -16.70 -7.31
C SER A 228 5.83 -16.63 -6.41
N THR A 229 4.66 -16.58 -7.06
CA THR A 229 3.35 -16.68 -6.43
C THR A 229 2.58 -17.81 -7.10
N ASP A 230 2.25 -18.83 -6.30
CA ASP A 230 1.47 -19.99 -6.70
C ASP A 230 -0.01 -19.72 -6.40
N ILE A 231 -0.87 -19.90 -7.41
CA ILE A 231 -2.32 -19.68 -7.30
C ILE A 231 -3.04 -20.98 -7.62
N THR A 232 -3.96 -21.38 -6.74
CA THR A 232 -4.90 -22.49 -6.96
C THR A 232 -6.32 -21.94 -7.06
N TRP A 233 -7.07 -22.36 -8.08
CA TRP A 233 -8.47 -21.98 -8.29
C TRP A 233 -9.44 -23.10 -7.91
N ALA A 234 -10.71 -22.73 -7.65
CA ALA A 234 -11.77 -23.66 -7.28
C ALA A 234 -12.07 -24.76 -8.34
N ASN A 235 -11.78 -24.50 -9.61
CA ASN A 235 -11.89 -25.51 -10.68
C ASN A 235 -10.74 -26.54 -10.67
N GLY A 236 -9.76 -26.40 -9.77
CA GLY A 236 -8.61 -27.28 -9.62
C GLY A 236 -7.41 -26.91 -10.49
N SER A 237 -7.46 -25.85 -11.30
CA SER A 237 -6.29 -25.36 -12.01
C SER A 237 -5.31 -24.69 -11.05
N THR A 238 -4.01 -24.76 -11.39
CA THR A 238 -2.94 -24.15 -10.62
C THR A 238 -1.94 -23.47 -11.56
N VAL A 239 -1.36 -22.36 -11.14
CA VAL A 239 -0.23 -21.72 -11.84
C VAL A 239 0.83 -21.29 -10.83
N SER A 240 2.09 -21.27 -11.27
CA SER A 240 3.18 -20.60 -10.56
C SER A 240 3.65 -19.43 -11.41
N ILE A 241 3.56 -18.21 -10.87
CA ILE A 241 3.88 -16.97 -11.58
C ILE A 241 5.16 -16.39 -10.96
N PRO A 242 6.23 -16.15 -11.74
CA PRO A 242 7.44 -15.51 -11.20
C PRO A 242 7.13 -14.09 -10.74
N ASN A 243 7.64 -13.73 -9.55
CA ASN A 243 7.64 -12.36 -9.07
C ASN A 243 8.80 -11.59 -9.72
N GLY A 244 8.61 -10.30 -9.91
CA GLY A 244 9.60 -9.42 -10.50
C GLY A 244 10.12 -8.36 -9.52
N ALA A 245 11.21 -7.72 -9.92
CA ALA A 245 11.68 -6.49 -9.33
C ALA A 245 12.03 -5.49 -10.44
N SER A 246 11.73 -4.22 -10.23
CA SER A 246 12.20 -3.11 -11.07
C SER A 246 13.04 -2.14 -10.25
N SER A 247 13.80 -1.28 -10.93
CA SER A 247 14.54 -0.22 -10.26
C SER A 247 14.52 1.04 -11.11
N ASP A 248 13.99 2.13 -10.55
CA ASP A 248 14.12 3.47 -11.12
C ASP A 248 15.58 3.96 -11.16
N TYR A 249 16.47 3.26 -10.44
CA TYR A 249 17.89 3.52 -10.39
C TYR A 249 18.71 2.65 -11.34
N ALA A 250 18.10 1.98 -12.32
CA ALA A 250 18.80 1.07 -13.25
C ALA A 250 20.10 1.67 -13.84
N SER A 251 20.11 2.97 -14.20
CA SER A 251 21.33 3.64 -14.71
C SER A 251 22.44 3.81 -13.67
N MET A 252 22.11 3.79 -12.38
CA MET A 252 23.06 3.91 -11.27
C MET A 252 23.77 2.60 -10.94
N PHE A 253 23.29 1.46 -11.44
CA PHE A 253 23.96 0.15 -11.32
C PHE A 253 25.24 0.02 -12.17
N ALA A 254 25.57 1.03 -12.98
CA ALA A 254 26.88 1.12 -13.62
C ALA A 254 27.98 1.22 -12.55
N GLY A 255 28.87 0.23 -12.51
CA GLY A 255 29.95 0.14 -11.52
C GLY A 255 29.60 -0.64 -10.26
N VAL A 256 28.35 -1.10 -10.10
CA VAL A 256 27.98 -2.06 -9.05
C VAL A 256 28.48 -3.44 -9.47
N THR A 257 29.42 -3.97 -8.70
CA THR A 257 30.08 -5.27 -8.96
C THR A 257 30.02 -6.21 -7.77
N ASP A 258 29.64 -5.69 -6.60
CA ASP A 258 29.46 -6.44 -5.36
C ASP A 258 28.52 -5.73 -4.37
N GLY A 259 28.14 -6.42 -3.29
CA GLY A 259 27.36 -5.84 -2.21
C GLY A 259 28.01 -4.58 -1.59
N GLN A 260 29.34 -4.50 -1.53
CA GLN A 260 30.04 -3.31 -1.01
C GLN A 260 29.88 -2.11 -1.95
N SER A 261 30.10 -2.28 -3.25
CA SER A 261 29.90 -1.23 -4.25
C SER A 261 28.43 -0.85 -4.40
N PHE A 262 27.49 -1.76 -4.12
CA PHE A 262 26.08 -1.41 -3.93
C PHE A 262 25.89 -0.49 -2.72
N PHE A 263 26.43 -0.86 -1.55
CA PHE A 263 26.34 -0.04 -0.33
C PHE A 263 26.88 1.38 -0.59
N ASP A 264 28.08 1.48 -1.14
CA ASP A 264 28.74 2.77 -1.42
C ASP A 264 27.93 3.63 -2.39
N ARG A 265 27.15 2.98 -3.27
CA ARG A 265 26.35 3.65 -4.31
C ARG A 265 24.99 4.12 -3.81
N PHE A 266 24.32 3.32 -2.96
CA PHE A 266 22.92 3.52 -2.61
C PHE A 266 22.67 3.81 -1.13
N CYS A 267 23.56 3.40 -0.23
CA CYS A 267 23.34 3.38 1.22
C CYS A 267 24.13 4.45 2.00
N THR A 268 24.45 5.59 1.36
CA THR A 268 25.35 6.62 1.94
C THR A 268 24.64 7.90 2.38
N GLY A 269 23.30 7.93 2.38
CA GLY A 269 22.50 9.12 2.74
C GLY A 269 22.66 10.33 1.82
N SER A 270 23.56 10.27 0.83
CA SER A 270 23.73 11.28 -0.22
C SER A 270 22.63 11.08 -1.25
N SER A 271 21.46 11.64 -0.97
CA SER A 271 20.31 11.61 -1.85
C SER A 271 20.71 11.99 -3.30
N SER A 272 20.65 11.04 -4.22
CA SER A 272 20.05 11.35 -5.53
C SER A 272 18.69 11.98 -5.21
N PRO A 273 18.29 13.10 -5.83
CA PRO A 273 17.19 13.91 -5.37
C PRO A 273 15.91 13.08 -5.37
N LEU A 274 15.54 12.54 -4.21
CA LEU A 274 14.16 12.27 -3.89
C LEU A 274 13.50 13.63 -4.00
N SER A 275 12.82 13.86 -5.12
CA SER A 275 11.82 14.92 -5.19
C SER A 275 10.93 14.66 -3.99
N ALA A 276 11.04 15.50 -2.96
CA ALA A 276 10.07 15.57 -1.90
C ALA A 276 8.77 16.02 -2.55
N ASN A 277 8.06 15.08 -3.17
CA ASN A 277 6.69 15.26 -3.61
C ASN A 277 5.86 15.38 -2.33
N THR A 278 5.85 16.61 -1.80
CA THR A 278 4.92 17.11 -0.79
C THR A 278 3.52 17.32 -1.38
N LYS A 279 3.22 16.69 -2.52
CA LYS A 279 1.87 16.51 -3.03
C LYS A 279 1.47 15.08 -2.75
N ALA A 280 0.34 14.91 -2.07
CA ALA A 280 -0.47 13.71 -2.18
C ALA A 280 -0.70 13.44 -3.67
N ASP A 281 0.12 12.57 -4.26
CA ASP A 281 0.00 12.21 -5.66
C ASP A 281 -1.02 11.09 -5.73
N SER A 282 -2.23 11.45 -6.16
CA SER A 282 -3.18 10.51 -6.78
C SER A 282 -2.70 10.11 -8.18
N GLY A 283 -1.40 9.88 -8.33
CA GLY A 283 -0.70 9.64 -9.58
C GLY A 283 -0.73 8.16 -9.90
N SER A 284 -1.59 7.80 -10.85
CA SER A 284 -1.53 6.53 -11.56
C SER A 284 -0.11 6.30 -12.06
N PHE A 285 0.51 5.18 -11.67
CA PHE A 285 1.78 4.75 -12.20
C PHE A 285 1.61 4.45 -13.69
N ASP A 286 2.08 5.35 -14.57
CA ASP A 286 2.24 5.08 -16.00
C ASP A 286 3.44 4.15 -16.20
N ILE A 287 3.30 2.88 -15.80
CA ILE A 287 4.17 1.82 -16.30
C ILE A 287 3.72 1.59 -17.75
N ALA A 288 4.57 1.93 -18.71
CA ALA A 288 4.38 1.61 -20.11
C ALA A 288 4.54 0.09 -20.35
N LEU A 289 3.60 -0.70 -19.83
CA LEU A 289 3.36 -2.08 -20.26
C LEU A 289 2.56 -2.05 -21.58
N PRO A 290 2.76 -3.04 -22.48
CA PRO A 290 2.00 -3.11 -23.72
C PRO A 290 0.51 -3.24 -23.39
N LYS A 291 -0.27 -2.21 -23.71
CA LYS A 291 -1.73 -2.19 -23.57
C LYS A 291 -2.31 -3.46 -24.23
N PRO A 292 -3.07 -4.30 -23.52
CA PRO A 292 -3.89 -5.31 -24.16
C PRO A 292 -4.80 -4.58 -25.16
N LYS A 293 -4.82 -5.05 -26.41
CA LYS A 293 -5.81 -4.59 -27.38
C LYS A 293 -7.19 -5.08 -26.94
N MET A 294 -7.85 -4.30 -26.09
CA MET A 294 -9.27 -4.49 -25.81
C MET A 294 -10.05 -4.30 -27.11
N PRO A 295 -10.96 -5.22 -27.46
CA PRO A 295 -11.84 -5.01 -28.60
C PRO A 295 -12.67 -3.74 -28.37
N ALA A 296 -12.65 -2.83 -29.35
CA ALA A 296 -13.42 -1.60 -29.31
C ALA A 296 -14.92 -1.95 -29.23
N GLY A 297 -15.54 -1.85 -28.05
CA GLY A 297 -16.97 -2.14 -27.92
C GLY A 297 -17.61 -2.25 -26.54
N ILE A 298 -16.90 -2.13 -25.41
CA ILE A 298 -17.52 -2.30 -24.08
C ILE A 298 -17.48 -0.96 -23.32
N SER A 299 -18.56 -0.18 -23.42
CA SER A 299 -18.70 1.10 -22.72
C SER A 299 -19.61 1.05 -21.49
N HIS A 300 -20.12 -0.11 -21.08
CA HIS A 300 -20.98 -0.25 -19.89
C HIS A 300 -20.92 -1.66 -19.31
N ILE A 301 -20.05 -1.90 -18.33
CA ILE A 301 -20.23 -3.02 -17.40
C ILE A 301 -21.09 -2.47 -16.26
N ILE A 302 -22.36 -2.87 -16.25
CA ILE A 302 -23.31 -2.56 -15.19
C ILE A 302 -23.09 -3.62 -14.11
N ALA A 303 -22.54 -3.21 -12.96
CA ALA A 303 -22.46 -4.07 -11.78
C ALA A 303 -23.85 -4.62 -11.41
N PRO A 304 -23.97 -5.88 -10.94
CA PRO A 304 -25.24 -6.43 -10.49
C PRO A 304 -25.87 -5.52 -9.42
N SER A 305 -27.16 -5.27 -9.59
CA SER A 305 -27.91 -4.22 -8.92
C SER A 305 -27.87 -4.38 -7.40
N ALA A 306 -27.29 -3.40 -6.69
CA ALA A 306 -27.44 -3.27 -5.24
C ALA A 306 -28.95 -3.21 -4.87
N PRO A 307 -29.39 -3.77 -3.73
CA PRO A 307 -30.78 -3.65 -3.30
C PRO A 307 -31.07 -2.20 -2.86
N GLY A 308 -31.46 -1.34 -3.80
CA GLY A 308 -31.83 0.06 -3.56
C GLY A 308 -31.53 0.96 -4.77
N PRO A 309 -32.16 2.14 -4.89
CA PRO A 309 -31.82 3.09 -5.95
C PRO A 309 -30.37 3.58 -5.75
N VAL A 310 -29.46 3.07 -6.58
CA VAL A 310 -28.07 3.56 -6.67
C VAL A 310 -28.12 5.01 -7.19
N PRO A 311 -27.64 6.01 -6.42
CA PRO A 311 -27.50 7.37 -6.91
C PRO A 311 -26.51 7.37 -8.08
N ARG A 312 -27.00 7.57 -9.31
CA ARG A 312 -26.12 7.72 -10.48
C ARG A 312 -25.53 9.12 -10.47
N ILE A 313 -24.21 9.22 -10.56
CA ILE A 313 -23.54 10.46 -10.93
C ILE A 313 -23.93 10.76 -12.39
N PRO A 314 -24.58 11.90 -12.70
CA PRO A 314 -24.98 12.21 -14.06
C PRO A 314 -23.76 12.37 -14.97
N THR A 315 -23.65 11.53 -16.00
CA THR A 315 -22.60 11.63 -17.03
C THR A 315 -23.04 12.61 -18.11
N GLY A 316 -22.74 13.89 -17.90
CA GLY A 316 -22.97 14.95 -18.87
C GLY A 316 -22.00 16.10 -18.62
N VAL A 317 -21.32 16.53 -19.69
CA VAL A 317 -20.38 17.66 -19.81
C VAL A 317 -20.05 18.36 -18.50
N TYR A 318 -18.92 17.98 -17.88
CA TYR A 318 -18.41 18.55 -16.64
C TYR A 318 -17.88 19.97 -16.89
N HIS A 319 -18.79 20.90 -17.15
CA HIS A 319 -18.50 22.32 -17.07
C HIS A 319 -18.40 22.72 -15.60
N ARG A 320 -17.25 23.31 -15.25
CA ARG A 320 -17.11 24.31 -14.18
C ARG A 320 -18.45 25.00 -13.90
N ARG A 321 -19.08 24.73 -12.75
CA ARG A 321 -20.07 25.60 -12.09
C ARG A 321 -20.51 25.00 -10.75
N ASN A 322 -20.00 25.61 -9.67
CA ASN A 322 -20.62 25.78 -8.36
C ASN A 322 -20.97 24.52 -7.55
N LYS A 323 -19.98 23.91 -6.88
CA LYS A 323 -20.19 23.23 -5.58
C LYS A 323 -20.46 24.26 -4.46
N ARG A 324 -21.31 25.25 -4.71
CA ARG A 324 -21.92 26.04 -3.64
C ARG A 324 -23.33 25.49 -3.50
N GLN A 325 -23.56 24.64 -2.50
CA GLN A 325 -24.92 24.49 -2.00
C GLN A 325 -25.31 25.86 -1.43
N THR A 326 -25.95 26.71 -2.22
CA THR A 326 -26.72 27.81 -1.66
C THR A 326 -27.86 27.16 -0.89
N MET A 327 -27.74 27.16 0.43
CA MET A 327 -28.85 26.82 1.31
C MET A 327 -29.95 27.83 1.06
N THR A 328 -30.95 27.42 0.28
CA THR A 328 -32.24 28.12 0.29
C THR A 328 -33.00 27.51 1.46
N PRO A 329 -33.43 28.29 2.45
CA PRO A 329 -34.07 27.76 3.65
C PRO A 329 -35.48 27.29 3.29
N THR A 330 -35.60 26.06 2.79
CA THR A 330 -36.89 25.39 2.62
C THR A 330 -36.71 23.88 2.57
N SER A 331 -37.50 23.21 3.41
CA SER A 331 -37.79 21.77 3.51
C SER A 331 -36.80 20.87 4.29
N GLY A 332 -36.78 21.03 5.62
CA GLY A 332 -37.44 20.03 6.48
C GLY A 332 -36.64 18.85 7.06
N SER A 333 -35.30 18.78 6.92
CA SER A 333 -34.52 17.66 7.48
C SER A 333 -33.34 18.05 8.39
N TYR A 334 -33.07 19.34 8.57
CA TYR A 334 -32.09 19.85 9.54
C TYR A 334 -32.68 21.03 10.31
N ALA A 335 -32.30 21.19 11.58
CA ALA A 335 -32.78 22.27 12.43
C ALA A 335 -32.48 23.63 11.81
N GLU A 336 -33.47 24.55 11.86
CA GLU A 336 -33.40 25.89 11.28
C GLU A 336 -32.38 26.82 11.95
N ASN A 337 -31.72 26.36 13.02
CA ASN A 337 -30.80 27.15 13.83
C ASN A 337 -29.36 27.01 13.31
N VAL A 338 -29.10 27.52 12.11
CA VAL A 338 -27.74 28.00 11.80
C VAL A 338 -27.54 29.21 12.71
N VAL A 339 -26.62 29.12 13.67
CA VAL A 339 -26.30 30.30 14.48
C VAL A 339 -25.34 31.19 13.70
N GLU A 340 -24.29 30.63 13.10
CA GLU A 340 -23.33 31.38 12.29
C GLU A 340 -22.75 30.47 11.19
N GLN A 341 -22.55 31.05 10.01
CA GLN A 341 -21.87 30.43 8.87
C GLN A 341 -20.79 31.41 8.42
N ASP A 342 -19.57 30.94 8.23
CA ASP A 342 -18.51 31.79 7.69
C ASP A 342 -18.90 32.29 6.28
N SER A 343 -18.44 33.46 5.84
CA SER A 343 -18.87 34.05 4.56
C SER A 343 -18.57 33.16 3.34
N SER A 344 -17.58 32.28 3.46
CA SER A 344 -17.23 31.32 2.43
C SER A 344 -18.20 30.14 2.36
N GLY A 345 -18.85 29.81 3.48
CA GLY A 345 -19.78 28.69 3.65
C GLY A 345 -19.10 27.33 3.82
N THR A 346 -17.84 27.34 4.24
CA THR A 346 -16.99 26.16 4.44
C THR A 346 -17.15 25.57 5.84
N VAL A 347 -17.52 26.38 6.83
CA VAL A 347 -17.76 25.96 8.20
C VAL A 347 -19.06 26.56 8.72
N ALA A 348 -19.87 25.75 9.41
CA ALA A 348 -21.10 26.21 10.04
C ALA A 348 -21.25 25.63 11.44
N GLY A 349 -21.77 26.45 12.37
CA GLY A 349 -22.11 26.06 13.73
C GLY A 349 -23.61 25.94 13.96
N TYR A 350 -24.00 24.95 14.75
CA TYR A 350 -25.39 24.69 15.13
C TYR A 350 -25.49 24.46 16.63
N PHE A 351 -26.48 25.07 17.28
CA PHE A 351 -26.90 24.64 18.62
C PHE A 351 -28.06 23.66 18.47
N LEU A 352 -28.05 22.60 19.28
CA LEU A 352 -29.11 21.62 19.27
C LEU A 352 -30.28 22.09 20.14
N ASN A 353 -31.50 21.89 19.65
CA ASN A 353 -32.70 22.17 20.43
C ASN A 353 -33.14 20.91 21.19
N GLY A 354 -33.44 21.06 22.48
CA GLY A 354 -34.02 20.00 23.32
C GLY A 354 -33.45 20.02 24.74
N ASP A 355 -34.19 19.45 25.69
CA ASP A 355 -33.77 19.36 27.10
C ASP A 355 -32.44 18.59 27.21
N GLY A 356 -31.43 19.19 27.84
CA GLY A 356 -30.11 18.58 28.03
C GLY A 356 -29.10 18.82 26.91
N TYR A 357 -29.41 19.71 25.96
CA TYR A 357 -28.47 20.20 24.94
C TYR A 357 -28.05 21.66 25.14
N ASP A 358 -28.34 22.23 26.30
CA ASP A 358 -28.13 23.63 26.64
C ASP A 358 -26.64 24.08 26.54
N ASP A 359 -25.71 23.12 26.55
CA ASP A 359 -24.26 23.31 26.44
C ASP A 359 -23.65 22.58 25.22
N VAL A 360 -24.47 22.11 24.27
CA VAL A 360 -24.02 21.32 23.12
C VAL A 360 -24.07 22.13 21.82
N ALA A 361 -22.91 22.30 21.20
CA ALA A 361 -22.75 22.84 19.86
C ALA A 361 -22.22 21.78 18.89
N VAL A 362 -22.68 21.82 17.65
CA VAL A 362 -22.22 20.96 16.55
C VAL A 362 -21.51 21.82 15.52
N LEU A 363 -20.25 21.49 15.25
CA LEU A 363 -19.46 22.09 14.20
C LEU A 363 -19.49 21.22 12.95
N LYS A 364 -19.79 21.82 11.79
CA LYS A 364 -19.76 21.15 10.49
C LYS A 364 -18.70 21.77 9.60
N ILE A 365 -17.70 20.98 9.24
CA ILE A 365 -16.68 21.34 8.24
C ILE A 365 -17.09 20.73 6.90
N ILE A 366 -17.39 21.58 5.93
CA ILE A 366 -17.94 21.20 4.62
C ILE A 366 -16.82 20.97 3.60
N SER A 367 -15.69 21.66 3.74
CA SER A 367 -14.50 21.47 2.90
C SER A 367 -13.21 21.80 3.66
N PHE A 368 -12.12 21.15 3.28
CA PHE A 368 -10.75 21.49 3.71
C PHE A 368 -9.96 22.24 2.62
N SER A 369 -10.59 22.52 1.47
CA SER A 369 -10.01 23.32 0.41
C SER A 369 -10.15 24.81 0.71
N ASN A 370 -9.12 25.62 0.44
CA ASN A 370 -9.26 27.07 0.53
C ASN A 370 -10.41 27.56 -0.38
N PRO A 371 -11.48 28.15 0.17
CA PRO A 371 -12.67 28.52 -0.60
C PRO A 371 -12.44 29.75 -1.49
N SER A 372 -11.35 30.50 -1.30
CA SER A 372 -10.97 31.65 -2.14
C SER A 372 -9.46 31.86 -2.14
N GLU A 373 -8.85 32.06 -3.31
CA GLU A 373 -7.42 32.43 -3.42
C GLU A 373 -7.09 33.77 -2.72
N ASP A 374 -8.12 34.59 -2.46
CA ASP A 374 -8.00 35.92 -1.84
C ASP A 374 -8.24 35.92 -0.31
N LEU A 375 -8.63 34.80 0.30
CA LEU A 375 -8.81 34.70 1.75
C LEU A 375 -7.55 34.10 2.39
N SER A 376 -6.85 34.88 3.22
CA SER A 376 -5.75 34.36 4.00
C SER A 376 -6.25 33.50 5.17
N GLU A 377 -5.46 32.51 5.58
CA GLU A 377 -5.76 31.67 6.75
C GLU A 377 -6.03 32.51 8.01
N SER A 378 -5.29 33.60 8.19
CA SER A 378 -5.48 34.54 9.31
C SER A 378 -6.81 35.28 9.24
N GLU A 379 -7.26 35.69 8.06
CA GLU A 379 -8.58 36.33 7.89
C GLU A 379 -9.73 35.35 8.10
N PHE A 380 -9.60 34.12 7.61
CA PHE A 380 -10.57 33.05 7.84
C PHE A 380 -10.69 32.70 9.33
N CYS A 381 -9.56 32.53 10.03
CA CYS A 381 -9.56 32.25 11.46
C CYS A 381 -10.14 33.43 12.27
N ASN A 382 -9.81 34.67 11.91
CA ASN A 382 -10.35 35.85 12.57
C ASN A 382 -11.87 35.93 12.36
N GLU A 383 -12.35 35.79 11.13
CA GLU A 383 -13.78 35.83 10.80
C GLU A 383 -14.57 34.79 11.59
N PHE A 384 -14.09 33.54 11.62
CA PHE A 384 -14.75 32.48 12.37
C PHE A 384 -14.70 32.72 13.89
N GLN A 385 -13.62 33.30 14.42
CA GLN A 385 -13.48 33.58 15.86
C GLN A 385 -14.31 34.77 16.34
N VAL A 386 -14.66 35.74 15.48
CA VAL A 386 -15.55 36.86 15.86
C VAL A 386 -17.02 36.42 15.91
N SER A 387 -17.35 35.30 15.28
CA SER A 387 -18.69 34.70 15.23
C SER A 387 -19.06 33.84 16.45
N TYR A 388 -18.20 33.69 17.47
CA TYR A 388 -18.51 32.93 18.70
C TYR A 388 -18.30 33.72 19.99
#